data_AF-M3HCQ3-F1
#
_entry.id   AF-M3HCQ3-F1
#
_cell.length_a   1.000
_cell.length_b   1.000
_cell.length_c   1.000
_cell.angle_alpha   90.00
_cell.angle_beta   90.00
_cell.angle_gamma   90.00
#
_symmetry.space_group_name_H-M   'P 1'
#
loop_
_entity.id
_entity.type
_entity.pdbx_description
1 polymer ?
#
loop_
_entity_poly.entity_id
_entity_poly.type
_entity_poly.pdbx_seq_one_letter_code
_entity_poly.pdbx_strand_id
1 'polypeptide(L)'
;MRILKYSILIIILLLNFQTSIFAQPSFRSLGMKQESSELLSSLKETNPYGISHRGLDSKVDLSPSMPPVGNQGEQGSCVAWSTAYATKSFQEYIERKSSKDWSLRTAQGAPNYSKIFSPAFIYNQINGGRDNGSLISDAMRVMVEMGAAPWETMPYNPADYRTRPSQAAIEAASKYKAKEF
;
A
#
# COMPACT_ATOMS: atom_id res chain seq x y z
N MET A 1 51.12 0.35 37.87
CA MET A 1 50.00 1.22 37.43
C MET A 1 49.51 0.98 35.99
N ARG A 2 49.82 -0.16 35.34
CA ARG A 2 49.33 -0.50 33.99
C ARG A 2 48.22 -1.56 33.95
N ILE A 3 48.04 -2.33 35.03
CA ILE A 3 47.05 -3.43 35.09
C ILE A 3 45.62 -2.91 35.33
N LEU A 4 45.47 -1.78 36.04
CA LEU A 4 44.15 -1.19 36.35
C LEU A 4 43.44 -0.57 35.13
N LYS A 5 44.18 -0.18 34.07
CA LYS A 5 43.61 0.46 32.87
C LYS A 5 42.93 -0.54 31.92
N TYR A 6 43.36 -1.81 31.93
CA TYR A 6 42.76 -2.84 31.09
C TYR A 6 41.47 -3.43 31.70
N SER A 7 41.32 -3.41 33.03
CA SER A 7 40.10 -3.86 33.70
C SER A 7 38.89 -2.94 33.43
N ILE A 8 39.10 -1.63 33.26
CA ILE A 8 38.01 -0.69 32.93
C ILE A 8 37.59 -0.83 31.45
N LEU A 9 38.53 -1.12 30.56
CA LEU A 9 38.23 -1.30 29.13
C LEU A 9 37.40 -2.56 28.86
N ILE A 10 37.63 -3.65 29.62
CA ILE A 10 36.86 -4.90 29.50
C ILE A 10 35.42 -4.72 30.03
N ILE A 11 35.22 -3.91 31.08
CA ILE A 11 33.89 -3.64 31.63
C ILE A 11 33.04 -2.77 30.67
N ILE A 12 33.65 -1.79 29.98
CA ILE A 12 32.94 -0.95 29.00
C ILE A 12 32.57 -1.73 27.73
N LEU A 13 33.37 -2.74 27.35
CA LEU A 13 33.10 -3.61 26.21
C LEU A 13 31.97 -4.64 26.49
N LEU A 14 31.74 -5.01 27.76
CA LEU A 14 30.69 -5.95 28.17
C LEU A 14 29.32 -5.30 28.42
N LEU A 15 29.24 -3.97 28.46
CA LEU A 15 28.00 -3.22 28.73
C LEU A 15 27.24 -2.76 27.46
N ASN A 16 27.71 -3.09 26.25
CA ASN A 16 27.19 -2.50 25.01
C ASN A 16 26.64 -3.49 23.97
N PHE A 17 26.16 -4.68 24.34
CA PHE A 17 25.42 -5.53 23.39
C PHE A 17 24.30 -6.31 24.08
N GLN A 18 23.30 -5.58 24.58
CA GLN A 18 21.93 -6.09 24.63
C GLN A 18 21.02 -5.16 23.85
N THR A 19 21.30 -5.01 22.55
CA THR A 19 20.23 -4.67 21.62
C THR A 19 19.38 -5.92 21.51
N SER A 20 18.28 -5.97 22.26
CA SER A 20 17.22 -6.92 21.99
C SER A 20 16.75 -6.66 20.56
N ILE A 21 17.17 -7.50 19.61
CA ILE A 21 16.55 -7.58 18.30
C ILE A 21 15.19 -8.20 18.57
N PHE A 22 14.18 -7.36 18.80
CA PHE A 22 12.81 -7.83 18.72
C PHE A 22 12.55 -8.21 17.27
N ALA A 23 12.65 -9.51 16.96
CA ALA A 23 11.95 -10.05 15.82
C ALA A 23 10.47 -9.69 16.01
N GLN A 24 9.84 -9.10 14.99
CA GLN A 24 8.39 -8.90 15.00
C GLN A 24 7.76 -10.27 15.30
N PRO A 25 6.88 -10.39 16.31
CA PRO A 25 6.19 -11.63 16.61
C PRO A 25 5.58 -12.19 15.32
N SER A 26 5.78 -13.48 15.05
CA SER A 26 5.25 -14.12 13.84
C SER A 26 3.75 -14.40 13.97
N PHE A 27 2.95 -13.35 13.86
CA PHE A 27 1.54 -13.44 13.49
C PHE A 27 1.28 -12.44 12.36
N ARG A 28 2.05 -12.54 11.26
CA ARG A 28 1.79 -11.72 10.07
C ARG A 28 0.62 -12.32 9.31
N SER A 29 -0.57 -11.77 9.49
CA SER A 29 -1.71 -12.06 8.62
C SER A 29 -1.46 -11.40 7.26
N LEU A 30 -0.86 -12.14 6.32
CA LEU A 30 -1.05 -11.83 4.90
C LEU A 30 -2.50 -12.15 4.55
N GLY A 31 -3.09 -11.42 3.61
CA GLY A 31 -4.49 -11.61 3.25
C GLY A 31 -4.77 -11.72 1.76
N MET A 32 -3.77 -11.89 0.91
CA MET A 32 -4.03 -12.14 -0.51
C MET A 32 -4.52 -13.58 -0.70
N LYS A 33 -5.74 -13.74 -1.19
CA LYS A 33 -6.27 -15.00 -1.69
C LYS A 33 -5.87 -15.19 -3.16
N GLN A 34 -5.73 -16.44 -3.60
CA GLN A 34 -5.43 -16.74 -5.00
C GLN A 34 -6.70 -16.67 -5.84
N GLU A 35 -6.60 -16.01 -7.00
CA GLU A 35 -7.63 -16.03 -8.03
C GLU A 35 -7.72 -17.41 -8.68
N SER A 36 -8.88 -17.74 -9.27
CA SER A 36 -9.00 -18.97 -10.05
C SER A 36 -8.24 -18.86 -11.38
N SER A 37 -7.77 -20.00 -11.90
CA SER A 37 -7.11 -20.08 -13.21
C SER A 37 -7.99 -19.54 -14.34
N GLU A 38 -9.29 -19.78 -14.25
CA GLU A 38 -10.27 -19.37 -15.25
C GLU A 38 -10.43 -17.85 -15.28
N LEU A 39 -10.41 -17.20 -14.11
CA LEU A 39 -10.45 -15.74 -14.06
C LEU A 39 -9.17 -15.15 -14.65
N LEU A 40 -8.01 -15.65 -14.25
CA LEU A 40 -6.73 -15.15 -14.75
C LEU A 40 -6.59 -15.32 -16.27
N SER A 41 -7.06 -16.43 -16.85
CA SER A 41 -7.03 -16.66 -18.29
C SER A 41 -8.04 -15.83 -19.08
N SER A 42 -9.07 -15.29 -18.42
CA SER A 42 -10.05 -14.39 -19.03
C SER A 42 -9.62 -12.93 -19.07
N LEU A 43 -8.57 -12.55 -18.32
CA LEU A 43 -8.06 -11.19 -18.32
C LEU A 43 -7.48 -10.84 -19.69
N LYS A 44 -7.70 -9.60 -20.13
CA LYS A 44 -7.22 -9.14 -21.42
C LYS A 44 -5.69 -9.05 -21.40
N GLU A 45 -5.05 -9.86 -22.23
CA GLU A 45 -3.62 -9.74 -22.45
C GLU A 45 -3.29 -8.44 -23.21
N THR A 46 -2.18 -7.80 -22.81
CA THR A 46 -1.63 -6.68 -23.60
C THR A 46 -1.10 -7.21 -24.92
N ASN A 47 -1.21 -6.43 -26.00
CA ASN A 47 -0.64 -6.82 -27.28
C ASN A 47 0.90 -6.84 -27.16
N PRO A 48 1.56 -8.02 -27.19
CA PRO A 48 3.01 -8.11 -27.02
C PRO A 48 3.75 -7.41 -28.16
N TYR A 49 3.11 -7.26 -29.33
CA TYR A 49 3.67 -6.56 -30.49
C TYR A 49 3.61 -5.02 -30.37
N GLY A 50 2.91 -4.49 -29.37
CA GLY A 50 2.90 -3.05 -29.04
C GLY A 50 4.21 -2.56 -28.41
N ILE A 51 5.04 -3.48 -27.89
CA ILE A 51 6.41 -3.19 -27.45
C ILE A 51 7.31 -3.23 -28.69
N SER A 52 7.11 -2.27 -29.61
CA SER A 52 7.86 -2.23 -30.87
C SER A 52 9.35 -1.98 -30.59
N HIS A 53 10.21 -2.97 -30.86
CA HIS A 53 11.63 -2.90 -31.27
C HIS A 53 12.63 -1.93 -30.58
N ARG A 54 12.25 -1.15 -29.57
CA ARG A 54 13.08 -0.07 -29.00
C ARG A 54 14.02 -0.54 -27.87
N GLY A 55 13.94 -1.81 -27.48
CA GLY A 55 14.58 -2.30 -26.27
C GLY A 55 13.89 -1.72 -25.03
N LEU A 56 13.85 -2.48 -23.95
CA LEU A 56 13.47 -1.93 -22.64
C LEU A 56 14.70 -1.24 -22.06
N ASP A 57 14.47 -0.19 -21.26
CA ASP A 57 15.53 0.42 -20.48
C ASP A 57 16.16 -0.64 -19.55
N SER A 58 17.48 -0.57 -19.37
CA SER A 58 18.21 -1.51 -18.50
C SER A 58 17.83 -1.37 -17.02
N LYS A 59 17.20 -0.25 -16.64
CA LYS A 59 16.70 0.03 -15.29
C LYS A 59 15.60 1.07 -15.33
N VAL A 60 14.52 0.84 -14.58
CA VAL A 60 13.46 1.81 -14.32
C VAL A 60 13.26 1.92 -12.80
N ASP A 61 13.17 3.14 -12.27
CA ASP A 61 12.84 3.40 -10.86
C ASP A 61 11.58 4.27 -10.78
N LEU A 62 10.48 3.66 -10.31
CA LEU A 62 9.20 4.33 -10.13
C LEU A 62 8.97 4.79 -8.67
N SER A 63 9.88 4.47 -7.75
CA SER A 63 9.74 4.78 -6.33
C SER A 63 9.52 6.27 -6.03
N PRO A 64 10.07 7.25 -6.77
CA PRO A 64 9.79 8.66 -6.52
C PRO A 64 8.33 9.06 -6.81
N SER A 65 7.64 8.28 -7.65
CA SER A 65 6.24 8.50 -8.03
C SER A 65 5.24 7.76 -7.14
N MET A 66 5.73 6.92 -6.24
CA MET A 66 4.91 6.16 -5.30
C MET A 66 4.60 7.00 -4.04
N PRO A 67 3.46 6.73 -3.37
CA PRO A 67 3.24 7.32 -2.05
C PRO A 67 4.35 6.88 -1.07
N PRO A 68 4.63 7.66 -0.02
CA PRO A 68 5.46 7.18 1.08
C PRO A 68 4.98 5.81 1.58
N VAL A 69 5.89 4.98 2.07
CA VAL A 69 5.54 3.65 2.58
C VAL A 69 4.61 3.78 3.79
N GLY A 70 3.50 3.06 3.78
CA GLY A 70 2.58 2.95 4.92
C GLY A 70 2.68 1.61 5.64
N ASN A 71 1.70 1.31 6.50
CA ASN A 71 1.72 0.12 7.36
C ASN A 71 0.30 -0.46 7.54
N GLN A 72 0.09 -1.69 7.06
CA GLN A 72 -1.18 -2.40 7.23
C GLN A 72 -1.43 -2.91 8.66
N GLY A 73 -0.40 -2.96 9.51
CA GLY A 73 -0.46 -3.61 10.82
C GLY A 73 -0.63 -5.12 10.69
N GLU A 74 -1.44 -5.69 11.58
CA GLU A 74 -1.73 -7.14 11.61
C GLU A 74 -2.99 -7.52 10.80
N GLN A 75 -3.66 -6.54 10.19
CA GLN A 75 -4.86 -6.76 9.39
C GLN A 75 -4.50 -7.42 8.05
N GLY A 76 -5.33 -8.37 7.59
CA GLY A 76 -5.20 -9.07 6.30
C GLY A 76 -5.47 -8.20 5.06
N SER A 77 -5.18 -6.90 5.09
CA SER A 77 -5.59 -5.93 4.07
C SER A 77 -4.55 -5.64 2.99
N CYS A 78 -3.52 -6.49 2.86
CA CYS A 78 -2.39 -6.27 1.93
C CYS A 78 -2.85 -6.03 0.47
N VAL A 79 -3.95 -6.64 0.06
CA VAL A 79 -4.54 -6.43 -1.28
C VAL A 79 -5.04 -5.00 -1.45
N ALA A 80 -5.78 -4.45 -0.48
CA ALA A 80 -6.26 -3.08 -0.54
C ALA A 80 -5.13 -2.05 -0.41
N TRP A 81 -4.08 -2.35 0.37
CA TRP A 81 -2.86 -1.55 0.40
C TRP A 81 -2.13 -1.53 -0.96
N SER A 82 -2.04 -2.68 -1.62
CA SER A 82 -1.38 -2.77 -2.92
C SER A 82 -2.18 -2.08 -4.02
N THR A 83 -3.49 -2.32 -4.08
CA THR A 83 -4.38 -1.83 -5.14
C THR A 83 -4.76 -0.36 -4.95
N ALA A 84 -5.27 0.03 -3.77
CA ALA A 84 -5.69 1.41 -3.53
C ALA A 84 -4.52 2.31 -3.10
N TYR A 85 -3.86 1.99 -1.99
CA TYR A 85 -2.86 2.91 -1.44
C TYR A 85 -1.69 3.10 -2.39
N ALA A 86 -1.06 2.02 -2.86
CA ALA A 86 0.07 2.13 -3.77
C ALA A 86 -0.38 2.41 -5.22
N THR A 87 -1.07 1.45 -5.86
CA THR A 87 -1.30 1.48 -7.31
C THR A 87 -2.21 2.61 -7.74
N LYS A 88 -3.37 2.81 -7.08
CA LYS A 88 -4.29 3.88 -7.46
C LYS A 88 -3.72 5.27 -7.17
N SER A 89 -3.03 5.47 -6.04
CA SER A 89 -2.37 6.75 -5.77
C SER A 89 -1.28 7.07 -6.78
N PHE A 90 -0.48 6.05 -7.16
CA PHE A 90 0.52 6.18 -8.21
C PHE A 90 -0.13 6.53 -9.56
N GLN A 91 -1.17 5.81 -9.97
CA GLN A 91 -1.89 6.06 -11.22
C GLN A 91 -2.36 7.53 -11.29
N GLU A 92 -3.09 7.99 -10.28
CA GLU A 92 -3.62 9.35 -10.24
C GLU A 92 -2.51 10.39 -10.15
N TYR A 93 -1.39 10.08 -9.49
CA TYR A 93 -0.21 10.94 -9.52
C TYR A 93 0.38 11.05 -10.93
N ILE A 94 0.59 9.94 -11.66
CA ILE A 94 1.14 9.99 -13.01
C ILE A 94 0.24 10.79 -13.95
N GLU A 95 -1.08 10.65 -13.84
CA GLU A 95 -2.06 11.36 -14.67
C GLU A 95 -2.16 12.85 -14.35
N ARG A 96 -1.86 13.25 -13.10
CA ARG A 96 -2.15 14.62 -12.62
C ARG A 96 -0.93 15.42 -12.19
N LYS A 97 0.27 14.84 -12.09
CA LYS A 97 1.50 15.51 -11.60
C LYS A 97 1.94 16.72 -12.42
N SER A 98 1.43 16.89 -13.64
CA SER A 98 1.61 18.12 -14.42
C SER A 98 0.84 19.32 -13.83
N SER A 99 -0.21 19.05 -13.06
CA SER A 99 -0.91 20.04 -12.25
C SER A 99 -0.04 20.36 -11.03
N LYS A 100 0.17 21.66 -10.76
CA LYS A 100 1.04 22.11 -9.65
C LYS A 100 0.56 21.63 -8.27
N ASP A 101 -0.69 21.21 -8.16
CA ASP A 101 -1.36 20.92 -6.89
C ASP A 101 -1.55 19.42 -6.60
N TRP A 102 -0.97 18.52 -7.42
CA TRP A 102 -1.09 17.07 -7.22
C TRP A 102 0.21 16.42 -6.76
N SER A 103 0.36 16.30 -5.44
CA SER A 103 1.52 15.65 -4.80
C SER A 103 1.06 14.60 -3.80
N LEU A 104 1.73 13.44 -3.79
CA LEU A 104 1.55 12.39 -2.79
C LEU A 104 2.30 12.71 -1.47
N ARG A 105 3.07 13.80 -1.43
CA ARG A 105 3.84 14.25 -0.28
C ARG A 105 3.48 15.68 0.10
N THR A 106 3.47 15.96 1.40
CA THR A 106 3.46 17.34 1.89
C THR A 106 4.82 18.00 1.66
N ALA A 107 4.93 19.30 1.90
CA ALA A 107 6.20 20.03 1.82
C ALA A 107 7.28 19.45 2.78
N GLN A 108 6.85 18.79 3.85
CA GLN A 108 7.71 18.13 4.84
C GLN A 108 8.04 16.67 4.48
N GLY A 109 7.62 16.18 3.31
CA GLY A 109 7.87 14.82 2.84
C GLY A 109 6.94 13.74 3.40
N ALA A 110 6.00 14.12 4.28
CA ALA A 110 5.00 13.21 4.86
C ALA A 110 3.91 12.83 3.85
N PRO A 111 3.16 11.73 4.05
CA PRO A 111 2.05 11.36 3.17
C PRO A 111 0.99 12.46 3.07
N ASN A 112 0.61 12.82 1.84
CA ASN A 112 -0.51 13.71 1.60
C ASN A 112 -1.82 12.91 1.48
N TYR A 113 -2.50 12.70 2.61
CA TYR A 113 -3.71 11.88 2.68
C TYR A 113 -4.94 12.44 1.94
N SER A 114 -4.88 13.68 1.45
CA SER A 114 -5.90 14.23 0.54
C SER A 114 -5.74 13.71 -0.91
N LYS A 115 -4.57 13.17 -1.26
CA LYS A 115 -4.21 12.67 -2.61
C LYS A 115 -3.83 11.19 -2.64
N ILE A 116 -3.74 10.56 -1.47
CA ILE A 116 -3.47 9.13 -1.31
C ILE A 116 -4.78 8.42 -1.00
N PHE A 117 -5.01 7.25 -1.60
CA PHE A 117 -6.26 6.51 -1.45
C PHE A 117 -6.27 5.56 -0.26
N SER A 118 -7.46 5.38 0.32
CA SER A 118 -7.67 4.57 1.52
C SER A 118 -7.74 3.07 1.23
N PRO A 119 -6.90 2.23 1.87
CA PRO A 119 -7.12 0.78 1.91
C PRO A 119 -8.43 0.40 2.58
N ALA A 120 -8.85 1.12 3.64
CA ALA A 120 -10.05 0.79 4.40
C ALA A 120 -11.32 0.94 3.56
N PHE A 121 -11.35 1.91 2.63
CA PHE A 121 -12.45 2.03 1.68
C PHE A 121 -12.63 0.77 0.86
N ILE A 122 -11.55 0.12 0.39
CA ILE A 122 -11.66 -1.12 -0.39
C ILE A 122 -11.86 -2.35 0.52
N TYR A 123 -10.97 -2.58 1.49
CA TYR A 123 -10.92 -3.84 2.25
C TYR A 123 -12.21 -4.13 3.03
N ASN A 124 -12.78 -3.11 3.68
CA ASN A 124 -13.96 -3.27 4.54
C ASN A 124 -15.22 -3.70 3.76
N GLN A 125 -15.19 -3.57 2.44
CA GLN A 125 -16.28 -3.94 1.54
C GLN A 125 -16.16 -5.39 1.05
N ILE A 126 -14.93 -5.91 0.93
CA ILE A 126 -14.64 -7.19 0.22
C ILE A 126 -14.13 -8.31 1.12
N ASN A 127 -13.93 -8.05 2.40
CA ASN A 127 -13.42 -9.05 3.36
C ASN A 127 -14.49 -10.00 3.93
N GLY A 128 -15.73 -9.92 3.45
CA GLY A 128 -16.83 -10.74 3.95
C GLY A 128 -17.18 -10.52 5.43
N GLY A 129 -16.83 -9.37 6.00
CA GLY A 129 -17.09 -9.02 7.41
C GLY A 129 -16.13 -9.64 8.43
N ARG A 130 -15.07 -10.31 7.96
CA ARG A 130 -14.02 -10.93 8.78
C ARG A 130 -12.64 -10.52 8.27
N ASP A 131 -11.65 -10.54 9.14
CA ASP A 131 -10.27 -10.27 8.75
C ASP A 131 -9.58 -11.53 8.22
N ASN A 132 -9.96 -11.97 7.02
CA ASN A 132 -9.43 -13.19 6.40
C ASN A 132 -8.83 -12.96 5.01
N GLY A 133 -8.57 -11.70 4.66
CA GLY A 133 -8.03 -11.35 3.35
C GLY A 133 -9.06 -11.24 2.24
N SER A 134 -8.59 -10.90 1.04
CA SER A 134 -9.41 -10.68 -0.14
C SER A 134 -8.70 -11.10 -1.44
N LEU A 135 -9.46 -11.13 -2.52
CA LEU A 135 -8.96 -11.29 -3.88
C LEU A 135 -8.55 -9.93 -4.45
N ILE A 136 -7.56 -9.90 -5.35
CA ILE A 136 -7.17 -8.67 -6.07
C ILE A 136 -8.32 -8.26 -6.99
N SER A 137 -8.97 -9.23 -7.65
CA SER A 137 -10.09 -9.01 -8.55
C SER A 137 -11.28 -8.32 -7.88
N ASP A 138 -11.59 -8.69 -6.64
CA ASP A 138 -12.66 -8.02 -5.87
C ASP A 138 -12.29 -6.57 -5.53
N ALA A 139 -11.03 -6.30 -5.17
CA ALA A 139 -10.56 -4.95 -4.93
C ALA A 139 -10.62 -4.08 -6.20
N MET A 140 -10.20 -4.63 -7.34
CA MET A 140 -10.27 -3.95 -8.63
C MET A 140 -11.72 -3.74 -9.08
N ARG A 141 -12.63 -4.68 -8.82
CA ARG A 141 -14.07 -4.53 -9.09
C ARG A 141 -14.65 -3.35 -8.31
N VAL A 142 -14.37 -3.23 -7.01
CA VAL A 142 -14.79 -2.05 -6.22
C VAL A 142 -14.22 -0.76 -6.82
N MET A 143 -12.95 -0.78 -7.26
CA MET A 143 -12.32 0.38 -7.86
C MET A 143 -12.97 0.79 -9.21
N VAL A 144 -13.47 -0.17 -9.99
CA VAL A 144 -14.22 0.10 -11.23
C VAL A 144 -15.66 0.54 -10.93
N GLU A 145 -16.33 -0.07 -9.97
CA GLU A 145 -17.76 0.17 -9.70
C GLU A 145 -17.98 1.45 -8.87
N MET A 146 -17.16 1.67 -7.86
CA MET A 146 -17.30 2.73 -6.86
C MET A 146 -16.17 3.76 -6.91
N GLY A 147 -14.99 3.35 -7.37
CA GLY A 147 -13.76 4.15 -7.31
C GLY A 147 -12.99 3.95 -6.01
N ALA A 148 -12.16 4.93 -5.66
CA ALA A 148 -11.35 4.88 -4.45
C ALA A 148 -11.46 6.20 -3.68
N ALA A 149 -11.81 6.13 -2.41
CA ALA A 149 -11.89 7.31 -1.56
C ALA A 149 -10.48 7.76 -1.12
N PRO A 150 -10.17 9.06 -1.12
CA PRO A 150 -8.97 9.58 -0.46
C PRO A 150 -8.94 9.18 1.02
N TRP A 151 -7.74 8.92 1.54
CA TRP A 151 -7.50 8.52 2.92
C TRP A 151 -8.14 9.47 3.93
N GLU A 152 -8.11 10.78 3.65
CA GLU A 152 -8.75 11.80 4.49
C GLU A 152 -10.26 11.56 4.71
N THR A 153 -10.97 11.02 3.72
CA THR A 153 -12.43 10.80 3.80
C THR A 153 -12.80 9.46 4.45
N MET A 154 -11.87 8.51 4.49
CA MET A 154 -12.03 7.24 5.20
C MET A 154 -10.66 6.75 5.68
N PRO A 155 -10.16 7.25 6.83
CA PRO A 155 -8.84 6.88 7.32
C PRO A 155 -8.72 5.38 7.62
N TYR A 156 -7.54 4.82 7.38
CA TYR A 156 -7.26 3.44 7.72
C TYR A 156 -7.05 3.25 9.22
N ASN A 157 -7.65 2.21 9.79
CA ASN A 157 -7.41 1.76 11.15
C ASN A 157 -7.16 0.24 11.12
N PRO A 158 -5.97 -0.26 11.53
CA PRO A 158 -5.68 -1.69 11.49
C PRO A 158 -6.60 -2.52 12.40
N ALA A 159 -7.20 -1.92 13.43
CA ALA A 159 -8.15 -2.58 14.32
C ALA A 159 -9.60 -2.59 13.79
N ASP A 160 -9.88 -1.91 12.67
CA ASP A 160 -11.21 -1.81 12.10
C ASP A 160 -11.21 -2.23 10.63
N TYR A 161 -11.89 -3.34 10.38
CA TYR A 161 -12.11 -3.91 9.06
C TYR A 161 -13.60 -4.01 8.71
N ARG A 162 -14.49 -3.38 9.49
CA ARG A 162 -15.95 -3.54 9.33
C ARG A 162 -16.68 -2.25 9.02
N THR A 163 -16.14 -1.10 9.41
CA THR A 163 -16.78 0.19 9.16
C THR A 163 -17.07 0.37 7.67
N ARG A 164 -18.33 0.65 7.37
CA ARG A 164 -18.81 0.91 6.01
C ARG A 164 -18.44 2.34 5.59
N PRO A 165 -18.17 2.59 4.30
CA PRO A 165 -17.94 3.94 3.81
C PRO A 165 -19.10 4.89 4.15
N SER A 166 -18.77 6.10 4.59
CA SER A 166 -19.76 7.17 4.73
C SER A 166 -20.21 7.66 3.35
N GLN A 167 -21.34 8.36 3.30
CA GLN A 167 -21.81 8.98 2.07
C GLN A 167 -20.76 9.92 1.45
N ALA A 168 -20.06 10.70 2.27
CA ALA A 168 -18.97 11.56 1.83
C ALA A 168 -17.80 10.79 1.21
N ALA A 169 -17.43 9.63 1.77
CA ALA A 169 -16.39 8.77 1.21
C ALA A 169 -16.81 8.17 -0.14
N ILE A 170 -18.09 7.74 -0.28
CA ILE A 170 -18.64 7.23 -1.53
C ILE A 170 -18.65 8.31 -2.62
N GLU A 171 -19.11 9.52 -2.28
CA GLU A 171 -19.11 10.66 -3.20
C GLU A 171 -17.69 11.05 -3.63
N ALA A 172 -16.74 11.07 -2.70
CA ALA A 172 -15.34 11.31 -3.02
C ALA A 172 -14.77 10.21 -3.94
N ALA A 173 -15.06 8.94 -3.64
CA ALA A 173 -14.58 7.80 -4.42
C ALA A 173 -15.07 7.79 -5.87
N SER A 174 -16.32 8.19 -6.10
CA SER A 174 -16.94 8.22 -7.43
C SER A 174 -16.19 9.05 -8.47
N LYS A 175 -15.33 9.98 -8.03
CA LYS A 175 -14.50 10.84 -8.88
C LYS A 175 -13.22 10.14 -9.38
N TYR A 176 -12.91 8.97 -8.84
CA TYR A 176 -11.65 8.23 -9.06
C TYR A 176 -11.90 6.78 -9.48
N LYS A 177 -12.93 6.55 -10.28
CA LYS A 177 -13.24 5.22 -10.83
C LYS A 177 -12.14 4.77 -11.80
N ALA A 178 -11.75 3.50 -11.68
CA ALA A 178 -11.01 2.84 -12.76
C ALA A 178 -11.96 2.57 -13.93
N LYS A 179 -11.43 2.59 -15.15
CA LYS A 179 -12.24 2.28 -16.35
C LYS A 179 -12.52 0.78 -16.45
N GLU A 180 -11.48 -0.03 -16.26
CA GLU A 180 -11.47 -1.48 -16.37
C GLU A 180 -10.23 -2.04 -15.64
N PHE A 181 -10.14 -3.35 -15.48
CA PHE A 181 -8.95 -4.08 -15.02
C PHE A 181 -8.82 -5.42 -15.73
#